data_AF-A0A2A5AKV5-F1
#
_entry.id   AF-A0A2A5AKV5-F1
#
_cell.length_a   1.000
_cell.length_b   1.000
_cell.length_c   1.000
_cell.angle_alpha   90.00
_cell.angle_beta   90.00
_cell.angle_gamma   90.00
#
_symmetry.space_group_name_H-M   'P 1'
#
loop_
_entity.id
_entity.type
_entity.pdbx_description
1 polymer ?
#
loop_
_entity_poly.entity_id
_entity_poly.type
_entity_poly.pdbx_seq_one_letter_code
_entity_poly.pdbx_strand_id
1 'polypeptide(L)'
;MDIQSTDGDSFPRHMLTSKLMQKIDPTVAKSFSEQQLSALEGVLSCNSNRLHAIDFRNTIHIWNRSYYYVVLAGADHRSMTRQQKHALRNIEILFLLTLSSTITLTGLVLAYLIKSSLGIDLMPNQSLGLWDWFKFKINE
;
A
#
# COMPACT_ATOMS: atom_id res chain seq x y z
N MET A 1 18.50 -35.57 5.07
CA MET A 1 17.76 -34.35 5.47
C MET A 1 17.10 -33.87 4.18
N ASP A 2 15.89 -34.38 3.92
CA ASP A 2 15.19 -34.18 2.64
C ASP A 2 14.64 -32.76 2.59
N ILE A 3 15.13 -31.97 1.65
CA ILE A 3 14.56 -30.66 1.33
C ILE A 3 13.52 -30.91 0.25
N GLN A 4 12.25 -30.90 0.68
CA GLN A 4 11.09 -30.90 -0.20
C GLN A 4 11.16 -29.73 -1.17
N SER A 5 11.11 -30.06 -2.47
CA SER A 5 10.87 -29.14 -3.58
C SER A 5 9.52 -28.47 -3.38
N THR A 6 9.52 -27.17 -3.12
CA THR A 6 8.33 -26.32 -3.23
C THR A 6 8.36 -25.71 -4.62
N ASP A 7 7.63 -26.35 -5.53
CA ASP A 7 7.36 -25.87 -6.87
C ASP A 7 6.44 -24.65 -6.76
N GLY A 8 6.99 -23.45 -6.93
CA GLY A 8 6.23 -22.20 -6.73
C GLY A 8 6.67 -21.01 -7.54
N ASP A 9 7.98 -20.80 -7.77
CA ASP A 9 8.51 -19.69 -8.57
C ASP A 9 9.84 -20.08 -9.23
N SER A 10 9.79 -21.03 -10.17
CA SER A 10 10.96 -21.44 -10.94
C SER A 10 11.27 -20.43 -12.03
N PHE A 11 11.81 -19.27 -11.64
CA PHE A 11 12.64 -18.48 -12.55
C PHE A 11 13.62 -19.43 -13.24
N PRO A 12 13.78 -19.39 -14.58
CA PRO A 12 14.52 -20.41 -15.26
C PRO A 12 15.95 -20.42 -14.72
N ARG A 13 16.31 -21.53 -14.09
CA ARG A 13 17.57 -21.87 -13.45
C ARG A 13 18.82 -21.24 -14.11
N HIS A 14 18.84 -21.21 -15.44
CA HIS A 14 19.89 -20.64 -16.29
C HIS A 14 20.00 -19.09 -16.34
N MET A 15 19.00 -18.31 -15.90
CA MET A 15 18.98 -16.85 -16.15
C MET A 15 19.90 -16.03 -15.25
N LEU A 16 20.12 -16.45 -14.01
CA LEU A 16 21.00 -15.73 -13.08
C LEU A 16 22.47 -16.02 -13.35
N THR A 17 22.78 -17.29 -13.63
CA THR A 17 24.12 -17.75 -14.01
C THR A 17 24.53 -17.15 -15.35
N SER A 18 23.67 -17.11 -16.37
CA SER A 18 23.98 -16.47 -17.65
C SER A 18 24.26 -14.97 -17.54
N LYS A 19 23.47 -14.22 -16.75
CA LYS A 19 23.73 -12.78 -16.49
C LYS A 19 25.06 -12.55 -15.76
N LEU A 20 25.44 -13.46 -14.87
CA LEU A 20 26.73 -13.39 -14.18
C LEU A 20 27.89 -13.73 -15.13
N MET A 21 27.76 -14.78 -15.94
CA MET A 21 28.76 -15.18 -16.93
C MET A 21 29.01 -14.09 -17.98
N GLN A 22 28.01 -13.28 -18.32
CA GLN A 22 28.18 -12.12 -19.21
C GLN A 22 29.02 -10.98 -18.61
N LYS A 23 29.17 -10.93 -17.28
CA LYS A 23 29.96 -9.90 -16.57
C LYS A 23 31.38 -10.34 -16.22
N ILE A 24 31.64 -11.66 -16.25
CA ILE A 24 32.95 -12.24 -15.94
C ILE A 24 33.77 -12.32 -17.23
N ASP A 25 35.09 -12.28 -17.10
CA ASP A 25 36.01 -12.49 -18.23
C ASP A 25 35.65 -13.79 -18.99
N PRO A 26 35.52 -13.74 -20.34
CA PRO A 26 35.07 -14.88 -21.13
C PRO A 26 36.00 -16.10 -21.07
N THR A 27 37.28 -15.91 -20.74
CA THR A 27 38.23 -17.02 -20.54
C THR A 27 37.97 -17.76 -19.23
N VAL A 28 37.65 -17.00 -18.17
CA VAL A 28 37.30 -17.55 -16.86
C VAL A 28 35.90 -18.17 -16.90
N ALA A 29 34.94 -17.55 -17.61
CA ALA A 29 33.58 -18.08 -17.77
C ALA A 29 33.56 -19.49 -18.42
N LYS A 30 34.48 -19.76 -19.36
CA LYS A 30 34.63 -21.08 -20.01
C LYS A 30 35.37 -22.12 -19.16
N SER A 31 36.02 -21.71 -18.08
CA SER A 31 36.77 -22.60 -17.19
C SER A 31 35.92 -23.28 -16.12
N PHE A 32 34.67 -22.83 -15.94
CA PHE A 32 33.74 -23.41 -14.98
C PHE A 32 33.19 -24.75 -15.47
N SER A 33 33.23 -25.76 -14.60
CA SER A 33 32.56 -27.05 -14.84
C SER A 33 31.05 -26.97 -14.56
N GLU A 34 30.27 -27.88 -15.13
CA GLU A 34 28.81 -27.91 -14.90
C GLU A 34 28.45 -28.09 -13.41
N GLN A 35 29.26 -28.84 -12.66
CA GLN A 35 29.09 -29.02 -11.21
C GLN A 35 29.31 -27.71 -10.44
N GLN A 36 30.30 -26.89 -10.85
CA GLN A 36 30.56 -25.58 -10.26
C GLN A 36 29.45 -24.59 -10.61
N LEU A 37 28.94 -24.63 -11.84
CA LEU A 37 27.82 -23.80 -12.28
C LEU A 37 26.55 -24.12 -11.50
N SER A 38 26.23 -25.41 -11.30
CA SER A 38 25.07 -25.83 -10.52
C SER A 38 25.16 -25.42 -9.04
N ALA A 39 26.36 -25.48 -8.44
CA ALA A 39 26.56 -25.03 -7.07
C ALA A 39 26.41 -23.51 -6.93
N LEU A 40 26.95 -22.76 -7.90
CA LEU A 40 26.84 -21.30 -7.96
C LEU A 40 25.38 -20.85 -8.13
N GLU A 41 24.62 -21.57 -8.95
CA GLU A 41 23.20 -21.30 -9.17
C GLU A 41 22.34 -21.50 -7.91
N GLY A 42 22.62 -22.54 -7.12
CA GLY A 42 21.96 -22.77 -5.83
C GLY A 42 22.15 -21.59 -4.87
N VAL A 43 23.37 -21.05 -4.79
CA VAL A 43 23.69 -19.90 -3.93
C VAL A 43 23.05 -18.61 -4.46
N LEU A 44 23.07 -18.39 -5.78
CA LEU A 44 22.48 -17.20 -6.41
C LEU A 44 20.95 -17.20 -6.31
N SER A 45 20.32 -18.37 -6.44
CA SER A 45 18.87 -18.52 -6.37
C SER A 45 18.33 -18.18 -4.97
N CYS A 46 19.04 -18.59 -3.91
CA CYS A 46 18.69 -18.26 -2.53
C CYS A 46 18.74 -16.75 -2.21
N ASN A 47 19.48 -15.95 -2.99
CA ASN A 47 19.66 -14.52 -2.73
C ASN A 47 18.92 -13.62 -3.74
N SER A 48 18.14 -14.20 -4.66
CA SER A 48 17.39 -13.48 -5.68
C SER A 48 16.20 -12.66 -5.13
N ASN A 49 15.83 -12.90 -3.86
CA ASN A 49 14.83 -12.14 -3.10
C ASN A 49 15.18 -10.66 -2.85
N ARG A 50 16.27 -10.13 -3.44
CA ARG A 50 16.70 -8.73 -3.30
C ARG A 50 16.25 -7.83 -4.45
N LEU A 51 15.29 -8.26 -5.28
CA LEU A 51 14.62 -7.36 -6.20
C LEU A 51 13.59 -6.53 -5.41
N HIS A 52 14.01 -5.36 -4.91
CA HIS A 52 13.08 -4.39 -4.34
C HIS A 52 12.11 -3.96 -5.44
N ALA A 53 10.82 -4.21 -5.20
CA ALA A 53 9.80 -4.18 -6.25
C ALA A 53 9.58 -2.76 -6.81
N ILE A 54 9.78 -1.71 -6.00
CA ILE A 54 9.55 -0.33 -6.41
C ILE A 54 10.47 0.62 -5.60
N ASP A 55 11.43 1.26 -6.27
CA ASP A 55 12.22 2.40 -5.73
C ASP A 55 11.74 3.69 -6.40
N PHE A 56 10.87 4.44 -5.71
CA PHE A 56 10.48 5.78 -6.13
C PHE A 56 11.38 6.80 -5.44
N ARG A 57 12.40 7.23 -6.18
CA ARG A 57 13.33 8.29 -5.78
C ARG A 57 12.93 9.57 -6.50
N ASN A 58 12.26 10.48 -5.81
CA ASN A 58 11.84 11.74 -6.41
C ASN A 58 12.27 12.94 -5.56
N THR A 59 12.49 14.06 -6.24
CA THR A 59 12.86 15.33 -5.61
C THR A 59 11.81 16.35 -5.97
N ILE A 60 11.04 16.82 -4.98
CA ILE A 60 10.08 17.91 -5.20
C ILE A 60 10.74 19.21 -4.76
N HIS A 61 10.70 20.20 -5.64
CA HIS A 61 11.10 21.56 -5.33
C HIS A 61 9.87 22.32 -4.87
N ILE A 62 9.84 22.72 -3.60
CA ILE A 62 8.77 23.54 -3.03
C ILE A 62 9.38 24.90 -2.68
N TRP A 63 8.88 25.95 -3.33
CA TRP A 63 9.40 27.32 -3.27
C TRP A 63 10.90 27.42 -3.54
N ASN A 64 11.73 27.43 -2.49
CA ASN A 64 13.17 27.66 -2.56
C ASN A 64 13.96 26.57 -1.83
N ARG A 65 13.33 25.41 -1.59
CA ARG A 65 13.94 24.25 -0.94
C ARG A 65 13.61 22.98 -1.71
N SER A 66 14.63 22.15 -1.92
CA SER A 66 14.51 20.82 -2.49
C SER A 66 14.24 19.83 -1.37
N TYR A 67 13.09 19.17 -1.42
CA TYR A 67 12.75 18.07 -0.53
C TYR A 67 12.96 16.76 -1.25
N TYR A 68 13.84 15.95 -0.69
CA TYR A 68 14.20 14.67 -1.23
C TYR A 68 13.41 13.58 -0.51
N TYR A 69 12.64 12.79 -1.26
CA TYR A 69 11.86 11.71 -0.68
C TYR A 69 12.12 10.39 -1.43
N VAL A 70 12.20 9.31 -0.66
CA VAL A 70 12.42 7.95 -1.16
C VAL A 70 11.29 7.08 -0.64
N VAL A 71 10.47 6.58 -1.55
CA VAL A 71 9.44 5.60 -1.25
C VAL A 71 9.96 4.24 -1.68
N LEU A 72 10.31 3.43 -0.69
CA LEU A 72 10.62 2.01 -0.88
C LEU A 72 9.34 1.23 -0.57
N ALA A 73 8.75 0.63 -1.59
CA ALA A 73 7.61 -0.25 -1.43
C ALA A 73 8.00 -1.68 -1.84
N GLY A 74 7.75 -2.62 -0.95
CA GLY A 74 8.05 -4.04 -1.16
C GLY A 74 7.38 -4.88 -0.08
N ALA A 75 7.18 -6.17 -0.36
CA ALA A 75 6.67 -7.11 0.62
C ALA A 75 7.68 -7.23 1.78
N ASP A 76 7.33 -6.69 2.94
CA ASP A 76 8.16 -6.78 4.13
C ASP A 76 8.04 -8.18 4.72
N HIS A 77 9.09 -9.00 4.55
CA HIS A 77 9.20 -10.33 5.17
C HIS A 77 9.72 -10.27 6.62
N ARG A 78 10.00 -9.08 7.16
CA ARG A 78 10.39 -8.92 8.56
C ARG A 78 9.15 -8.80 9.44
N SER A 79 9.24 -9.33 10.66
CA SER A 79 8.17 -9.14 11.64
C SER A 79 8.01 -7.64 11.92
N MET A 80 6.82 -7.11 11.61
CA MET A 80 6.53 -5.67 11.69
C MET A 80 7.00 -5.08 13.03
N THR A 81 7.73 -3.97 12.94
CA THR A 81 8.26 -3.28 14.12
C THR A 81 7.09 -2.83 15.00
N ARG A 82 7.24 -2.88 16.33
CA ARG A 82 6.18 -2.48 17.28
C ARG A 82 5.58 -1.12 16.93
N GLN A 83 6.43 -0.16 16.55
CA GLN A 83 6.01 1.19 16.12
C GLN A 83 5.10 1.18 14.88
N GLN A 84 5.38 0.35 13.87
CA GLN A 84 4.54 0.23 12.67
C GLN A 84 3.17 -0.37 13.01
N LYS A 85 3.13 -1.38 13.90
CA LYS A 85 1.86 -1.94 14.39
C LYS A 85 1.02 -0.89 15.12
N HIS A 86 1.63 -0.05 15.94
CA HIS A 86 0.93 1.05 16.60
C HIS A 86 0.44 2.11 15.60
N ALA A 87 1.25 2.48 14.61
CA ALA A 87 0.86 3.44 13.58
C ALA A 87 -0.34 2.95 12.76
N LEU A 88 -0.32 1.70 12.29
CA LEU A 88 -1.43 1.11 11.54
C LEU A 88 -2.70 1.01 12.39
N ARG A 89 -2.58 0.59 13.65
CA ARG A 89 -3.70 0.57 14.59
C ARG A 89 -4.29 1.96 14.81
N ASN A 90 -3.45 3.00 14.91
CA ASN A 90 -3.93 4.38 15.07
C ASN A 90 -4.67 4.87 13.82
N ILE A 91 -4.19 4.52 12.63
CA ILE A 91 -4.86 4.84 11.36
C ILE A 91 -6.21 4.14 11.28
N GLU A 92 -6.28 2.86 11.66
CA GLU A 92 -7.52 2.09 11.70
C GLU A 92 -8.54 2.71 12.66
N ILE A 93 -8.11 3.08 13.87
CA ILE A 93 -8.97 3.74 14.86
C ILE A 93 -9.47 5.08 14.32
N LEU A 94 -8.59 5.89 13.72
CA LEU A 94 -8.97 7.19 13.16
C LEU A 94 -9.98 7.04 12.02
N PHE A 95 -9.79 6.04 11.15
CA PHE A 95 -10.73 5.72 10.08
C PHE A 95 -12.10 5.32 10.63
N LEU A 96 -12.14 4.44 11.63
CA LEU A 96 -13.39 4.01 12.25
C LEU A 96 -14.11 5.16 12.96
N LEU A 97 -13.37 6.04 13.66
CA LEU A 97 -13.94 7.21 14.34
C LEU A 97 -14.54 8.22 13.34
N THR A 98 -13.81 8.52 12.26
CA THR A 98 -14.27 9.45 11.23
C THR A 98 -15.49 8.90 10.49
N LEU A 99 -15.48 7.61 10.15
CA LEU A 99 -16.63 6.94 9.54
C LEU A 99 -17.86 6.95 10.46
N SER A 100 -17.68 6.56 11.72
CA SER A 100 -18.77 6.55 12.72
C SER A 100 -19.36 7.94 12.96
N SER A 101 -18.52 8.96 13.07
CA SER A 101 -18.97 10.35 13.21
C SER A 101 -19.76 10.82 11.98
N THR A 102 -19.29 10.49 10.78
CA THR A 102 -19.97 10.84 9.53
C THR A 102 -21.34 10.17 9.43
N ILE A 103 -21.44 8.88 9.77
CA ILE A 103 -22.72 8.14 9.80
C ILE A 103 -23.67 8.75 10.82
N THR A 104 -23.19 9.05 12.02
CA THR A 104 -24.00 9.65 13.09
C THR A 104 -24.54 11.01 12.70
N LEU A 105 -23.68 11.88 12.14
CA LEU A 105 -24.09 13.21 11.69
C LEU A 105 -25.10 13.13 10.54
N THR A 106 -24.85 12.26 9.57
CA THR A 106 -25.77 12.04 8.44
C THR A 106 -27.11 11.49 8.92
N GLY A 107 -27.11 10.53 9.85
CA GLY A 107 -28.30 9.98 10.47
C GLY A 107 -29.11 11.04 11.24
N LEU A 108 -28.43 11.93 11.96
CA LEU A 108 -29.08 13.04 12.68
C LEU A 108 -29.74 14.02 11.70
N VAL A 109 -29.06 14.38 10.61
CA VAL A 109 -29.62 15.23 9.55
C VAL A 109 -30.84 14.56 8.93
N LEU A 110 -30.75 13.27 8.59
CA LEU A 110 -31.87 12.55 7.98
C LEU A 110 -33.07 12.43 8.94
N ALA A 111 -32.81 12.12 10.22
CA ALA A 111 -33.85 12.08 11.25
C ALA A 111 -34.51 13.46 11.45
N TYR A 112 -33.73 14.54 11.37
CA TYR A 112 -34.25 15.91 11.41
C TYR A 112 -35.14 16.21 10.19
N LEU A 113 -34.71 15.84 8.97
CA LEU A 113 -35.52 16.04 7.76
C LEU A 113 -36.84 15.27 7.81
N ILE A 114 -36.82 14.00 8.24
CA ILE A 114 -38.03 13.20 8.42
C ILE A 114 -38.97 13.89 9.43
N LYS A 115 -38.43 14.29 10.58
CA LYS A 115 -39.20 14.99 11.61
C LYS A 115 -39.78 16.32 11.12
N SER A 116 -39.00 17.10 10.36
CA SER A 116 -39.43 18.39 9.78
C SER A 116 -40.49 18.19 8.69
N SER A 117 -40.39 17.12 7.88
CA SER A 117 -41.39 16.79 6.85
C SER A 117 -42.78 16.45 7.43
N LEU A 118 -42.86 16.01 8.68
CA LEU A 118 -44.10 15.73 9.41
C LEU A 118 -44.80 17.00 9.93
N GLY A 119 -44.25 18.19 9.68
CA GLY A 119 -44.87 19.48 10.03
C GLY A 119 -44.78 19.86 11.51
N ILE A 120 -43.98 19.14 12.30
CA ILE A 120 -43.70 19.48 13.70
C ILE A 120 -42.50 20.44 13.73
N ASP A 121 -42.75 21.73 13.48
CA ASP A 121 -41.78 22.79 13.69
C ASP A 121 -41.60 23.02 15.20
N LEU A 122 -40.49 22.54 15.77
CA LEU A 122 -40.19 22.79 17.19
C LEU A 122 -39.77 24.23 17.47
N MET A 123 -39.45 25.02 16.44
CA MET A 123 -39.09 26.43 16.60
C MET A 123 -39.59 27.26 15.40
N PRO A 124 -40.75 27.94 15.52
CA PRO A 124 -41.35 28.70 14.41
C PRO A 124 -40.53 29.93 13.95
N ASN A 125 -39.39 30.23 14.59
CA ASN A 125 -38.52 31.36 14.22
C ASN A 125 -37.01 31.01 14.19
N GLN A 126 -36.66 29.73 14.32
CA GLN A 126 -35.28 29.22 14.29
C GLN A 126 -35.28 27.82 13.64
N SER A 127 -35.77 27.74 12.40
CA SER A 127 -35.55 26.58 11.54
C SER A 127 -34.16 26.71 10.92
N LEU A 128 -33.34 25.67 10.96
CA LEU A 128 -32.01 25.63 10.33
C LEU A 128 -32.07 25.74 8.79
N GLY A 129 -33.26 25.90 8.19
CA GLY A 129 -33.45 26.10 6.75
C GLY A 129 -33.12 24.88 5.87
N LEU A 130 -32.69 23.76 6.47
CA LEU A 130 -32.25 22.57 5.76
C LEU A 130 -33.36 21.91 4.93
N TRP A 131 -34.60 21.91 5.43
CA TRP A 131 -35.74 21.35 4.70
C TRP A 131 -36.16 22.22 3.51
N ASP A 132 -36.11 23.54 3.64
CA ASP A 132 -36.40 24.46 2.54
C ASP A 132 -35.31 24.42 1.48
N TRP A 133 -34.03 24.33 1.87
CA TRP A 133 -32.92 24.06 0.95
C TRP A 133 -33.09 22.72 0.22
N PHE A 134 -33.48 21.66 0.92
CA PHE A 134 -33.70 20.34 0.31
C PHE A 134 -34.86 20.35 -0.69
N LYS A 135 -36.01 20.95 -0.33
CA LYS A 135 -37.15 21.14 -1.25
C LYS A 135 -36.77 21.97 -2.47
N PHE A 136 -36.00 23.04 -2.29
CA PHE A 136 -35.48 23.86 -3.38
C PHE A 136 -34.60 23.01 -4.33
N LYS A 137 -33.70 22.19 -3.77
CA LYS A 137 -32.80 21.31 -4.53
C LYS A 137 -33.50 20.19 -5.29
N ILE A 138 -34.67 19.72 -4.83
CA ILE A 138 -35.46 18.67 -5.50
C ILE A 138 -36.35 19.26 -6.60
N ASN A 139 -36.80 20.50 -6.45
CA ASN A 139 -37.69 21.17 -7.39
C ASN A 139 -36.95 21.92 -8.52
N GLU A 140 -35.62 21.85 -8.56
CA GLU A 140 -34.74 22.31 -9.64
C GLU A 140 -34.41 21.14 -10.59
#